data_AF-A0AAV0WR73-F1
#
_entry.id   AF-A0AAV0WR73-F1
#
_cell.length_a   1.000
_cell.length_b   1.000
_cell.length_c   1.000
_cell.angle_alpha   90.00
_cell.angle_beta   90.00
_cell.angle_gamma   90.00
#
_symmetry.space_group_name_H-M   'P 1'
#
loop_
_entity.id
_entity.type
_entity.pdbx_description
1 polymer ?
#
loop_
_entity_poly.entity_id
_entity_poly.type
_entity_poly.pdbx_seq_one_letter_code
_entity_poly.pdbx_strand_id
1 'polypeptide(L)'
;MVNGDIEVIFDCDNIIQPDSDTENVGQQNNPILIIVPPDGQLPSSSGTQAINSEKEDNIENIILSLKVTDFIQVKYLYDKNTKKSTFKHFVCQIKTITKSIKGLIFISSFMRGYKGSKSTFVYPDVEDIMEVTAENIVKKLQIIHEKRGKYMFNTLLP
;
A
#
# COMPACT_ATOMS: atom_id res chain seq x y z
N MET A 1 6.88 -14.30 40.48
CA MET A 1 7.09 -13.17 39.55
C MET A 1 8.35 -13.49 38.78
N VAL A 2 8.22 -13.91 37.52
CA VAL A 2 9.37 -14.25 36.67
C VAL A 2 9.34 -13.25 35.52
N ASN A 3 10.23 -12.26 35.59
CA ASN A 3 10.53 -11.38 34.46
C ASN A 3 11.39 -12.20 33.50
N GLY A 4 10.84 -12.53 32.34
CA GLY A 4 11.58 -13.14 31.24
C GLY A 4 11.89 -12.08 30.21
N ASP A 5 13.08 -11.49 30.32
CA ASP A 5 13.68 -10.72 29.23
C ASP A 5 14.07 -11.71 28.11
N ILE A 6 13.54 -11.48 26.91
CA ILE A 6 13.92 -12.26 25.72
C ILE A 6 15.05 -11.50 25.04
N GLU A 7 16.29 -11.96 25.25
CA GLU A 7 17.43 -11.61 24.41
C GLU A 7 17.32 -12.39 23.09
N VAL A 8 17.27 -11.68 21.97
CA VAL A 8 17.41 -12.29 20.64
C VAL A 8 18.85 -12.10 20.19
N ILE A 9 19.64 -13.16 20.29
CA ILE A 9 21.00 -13.26 19.74
C ILE A 9 20.86 -13.65 18.27
N PHE A 10 21.44 -12.86 17.36
CA PHE A 10 21.59 -13.23 15.94
C PHE A 10 23.05 -13.63 15.69
N ASP A 11 23.27 -14.93 15.48
CA ASP A 11 24.54 -15.44 14.96
C ASP A 11 24.72 -15.00 13.51
N CYS A 12 25.72 -14.14 13.28
CA CYS A 12 26.18 -13.71 11.98
C CYS A 12 27.30 -14.64 11.49
N ASP A 13 26.97 -15.85 11.04
CA ASP A 13 27.93 -16.69 10.32
C ASP A 13 27.21 -17.52 9.26
N ASN A 14 27.12 -16.97 8.05
CA ASN A 14 27.15 -17.74 6.81
C ASN A 14 27.46 -16.79 5.65
N ILE A 15 28.76 -16.50 5.50
CA ILE A 15 29.37 -15.95 4.31
C ILE A 15 29.45 -17.08 3.28
N ILE A 16 28.80 -16.92 2.13
CA ILE A 16 29.10 -17.71 0.92
C ILE A 16 29.44 -16.72 -0.20
N GLN A 17 30.73 -16.68 -0.53
CA GLN A 17 31.31 -16.33 -1.84
C GLN A 17 32.16 -17.55 -2.27
N PRO A 18 32.73 -17.68 -3.50
CA PRO A 18 32.60 -16.94 -4.77
C PRO A 18 32.23 -17.93 -5.93
N ASP A 19 32.09 -17.57 -7.21
CA ASP A 19 33.19 -17.45 -8.19
C ASP A 19 32.80 -16.69 -9.47
N SER A 20 33.79 -15.93 -9.92
CA SER A 20 33.97 -15.16 -11.14
C SER A 20 34.29 -16.03 -12.36
N ASP A 21 33.73 -15.67 -13.53
CA ASP A 21 34.41 -15.57 -14.84
C ASP A 21 33.42 -15.02 -15.88
N THR A 22 33.49 -13.74 -16.24
CA THR A 22 34.21 -13.14 -17.39
C THR A 22 33.29 -12.94 -18.60
N GLU A 23 32.92 -11.68 -18.93
CA GLU A 23 33.36 -10.98 -20.15
C GLU A 23 32.75 -9.56 -20.25
N ASN A 24 33.66 -8.60 -20.44
CA ASN A 24 33.43 -7.19 -20.76
C ASN A 24 32.77 -7.03 -22.13
N VAL A 25 31.70 -6.22 -22.27
CA VAL A 25 31.54 -5.30 -23.41
C VAL A 25 30.66 -4.09 -23.03
N GLY A 26 31.26 -2.89 -23.04
CA GLY A 26 30.63 -1.70 -23.63
C GLY A 26 29.66 -0.88 -22.76
N GLN A 27 30.19 0.14 -22.09
CA GLN A 27 29.45 1.39 -21.92
C GLN A 27 29.11 1.95 -23.32
N GLN A 28 27.83 2.04 -23.66
CA GLN A 28 27.37 2.97 -24.69
C GLN A 28 26.26 3.85 -24.12
N ASN A 29 26.68 5.06 -23.74
CA ASN A 29 25.84 6.22 -23.60
C ASN A 29 25.16 6.46 -24.96
N ASN A 30 23.85 6.22 -25.07
CA ASN A 30 23.09 6.69 -26.21
C ASN A 30 22.98 8.23 -26.12
N PRO A 31 23.51 9.01 -27.08
CA PRO A 31 23.24 10.43 -27.11
C PRO A 31 21.77 10.66 -27.48
N ILE A 32 21.02 11.33 -26.61
CA ILE A 32 19.69 11.86 -26.93
C ILE A 32 19.89 12.97 -27.97
N LEU A 33 19.43 12.74 -29.20
CA LEU A 33 19.39 13.74 -30.26
C LEU A 33 18.25 14.73 -29.94
N ILE A 34 18.58 15.89 -29.38
CA ILE A 34 17.63 17.00 -29.25
C ILE A 34 17.69 17.80 -30.55
N ILE A 35 16.65 17.66 -31.38
CA ILE A 35 16.44 18.50 -32.55
C ILE A 35 15.97 19.87 -32.05
N VAL A 36 16.86 20.87 -32.10
CA VAL A 36 16.53 22.27 -31.80
C VAL A 36 16.03 22.91 -33.11
N PRO A 37 14.77 23.40 -33.17
CA PRO A 37 14.33 24.20 -34.30
C PRO A 37 15.06 25.56 -34.29
N PRO A 38 15.48 26.09 -35.46
CA PRO A 38 16.01 27.43 -35.54
C PRO A 38 14.81 28.37 -35.47
N ASP A 39 14.61 29.00 -34.33
CA ASP A 39 14.30 30.43 -34.23
C ASP A 39 13.96 30.77 -32.78
N GLY A 40 14.63 31.80 -32.28
CA GLY A 40 14.63 32.19 -30.88
C GLY A 40 13.25 32.59 -30.38
N GLN A 41 12.78 31.86 -29.36
CA GLN A 41 11.97 32.41 -28.27
C GLN A 41 12.16 31.54 -27.03
N LEU A 42 12.80 32.12 -26.01
CA LEU A 42 12.69 31.67 -24.63
C LEU A 42 11.32 32.11 -24.08
N PRO A 43 10.52 31.21 -23.52
CA PRO A 43 9.66 31.57 -22.40
C PRO A 43 10.19 30.90 -21.13
N SER A 44 10.63 31.77 -20.24
CA SER A 44 10.46 31.74 -18.78
C SER A 44 10.16 30.40 -18.10
N SER A 45 11.06 30.09 -17.17
CA SER A 45 10.90 29.24 -15.98
C SER A 45 9.49 29.15 -15.36
N SER A 46 9.30 27.99 -14.72
CA SER A 46 8.54 27.75 -13.48
C SER A 46 7.15 27.15 -13.62
N GLY A 47 7.07 25.88 -13.25
CA GLY A 47 5.85 25.22 -12.79
C GLY A 47 5.79 23.78 -13.25
N THR A 48 5.48 22.87 -12.32
CA THR A 48 5.34 21.40 -12.51
C THR A 48 6.70 20.69 -12.46
N GLN A 49 7.12 20.05 -11.36
CA GLN A 49 6.46 18.95 -10.65
C GLN A 49 6.87 18.94 -9.16
N ALA A 50 5.94 19.21 -8.26
CA ALA A 50 6.13 19.02 -6.81
C ALA A 50 4.80 18.66 -6.14
N ILE A 51 4.10 17.65 -6.68
CA ILE A 51 2.77 17.24 -6.18
C ILE A 51 2.67 15.74 -5.83
N ASN A 52 3.74 14.97 -6.00
CA ASN A 52 3.73 13.52 -5.74
C ASN A 52 4.34 13.14 -4.38
N SER A 53 5.32 13.89 -3.86
CA SER A 53 5.99 13.53 -2.59
C SER A 53 5.04 13.54 -1.40
N GLU A 54 4.22 14.57 -1.25
CA GLU A 54 3.37 14.75 -0.06
C GLU A 54 2.31 13.66 0.14
N LYS A 55 1.89 12.97 -0.94
CA LYS A 55 0.91 11.88 -0.84
C LYS A 55 1.54 10.56 -0.45
N GLU A 56 2.76 10.30 -0.91
CA GLU A 56 3.50 9.08 -0.58
C GLU A 56 3.96 9.10 0.88
N ASP A 57 4.51 10.23 1.33
CA ASP A 57 4.94 10.44 2.72
C ASP A 57 3.78 10.24 3.71
N ASN A 58 2.55 10.61 3.32
CA ASN A 58 1.37 10.43 4.16
C ASN A 58 0.95 8.95 4.27
N ILE A 59 1.05 8.19 3.17
CA ILE A 59 0.68 6.77 3.16
C ILE A 59 1.65 5.95 4.00
N GLU A 60 2.95 6.21 3.91
CA GLU A 60 3.97 5.54 4.73
C GLU A 60 3.74 5.76 6.22
N ASN A 61 3.47 7.01 6.62
CA ASN A 61 3.12 7.34 8.00
C ASN A 61 1.85 6.63 8.47
N ILE A 62 0.83 6.51 7.60
CA ILE A 62 -0.37 5.71 7.90
C ILE A 62 0.05 4.26 8.15
N ILE A 63 0.80 3.64 7.25
CA ILE A 63 1.21 2.22 7.33
C ILE A 63 1.96 1.95 8.63
N LEU A 64 2.92 2.79 8.99
CA LEU A 64 3.71 2.65 10.22
C LEU A 64 2.87 2.80 11.49
N SER A 65 1.74 3.51 11.42
CA SER A 65 0.83 3.70 12.56
C SER A 65 -0.21 2.59 12.75
N LEU A 66 -0.32 1.65 11.79
CA LEU A 66 -1.34 0.60 11.81
C LEU A 66 -1.07 -0.45 12.88
N LYS A 67 -2.13 -0.89 13.53
CA LYS A 67 -2.12 -1.91 14.59
C LYS A 67 -3.17 -2.98 14.31
N VAL A 68 -3.00 -4.13 14.95
CA VAL A 68 -4.06 -5.15 15.00
C VAL A 68 -5.34 -4.50 15.55
N THR A 69 -6.48 -4.90 15.00
CA THR A 69 -7.83 -4.35 15.22
C THR A 69 -8.16 -3.03 14.54
N ASP A 70 -7.19 -2.34 13.94
CA ASP A 70 -7.48 -1.13 13.15
C ASP A 70 -8.32 -1.47 11.93
N PHE A 71 -9.19 -0.52 11.56
CA PHE A 71 -9.95 -0.57 10.32
C PHE A 71 -9.21 0.22 9.24
N ILE A 72 -9.17 -0.34 8.04
CA ILE A 72 -8.51 0.27 6.89
C ILE A 72 -9.41 0.22 5.67
N GLN A 73 -9.21 1.17 4.78
CA GLN A 73 -9.78 1.15 3.44
C GLN A 73 -8.70 0.70 2.46
N VAL A 74 -9.02 -0.30 1.65
CA VAL A 74 -8.11 -0.84 0.63
C VAL A 74 -8.69 -0.67 -0.77
N LYS A 75 -7.82 -0.62 -1.78
CA LYS A 75 -8.17 -0.58 -3.19
C LYS A 75 -7.62 -1.82 -3.91
N TYR A 76 -8.50 -2.49 -4.66
CA TYR A 76 -8.11 -3.58 -5.56
C TYR A 76 -8.53 -3.27 -6.99
N LEU A 77 -7.72 -3.74 -7.93
CA LEU A 77 -8.07 -3.71 -9.34
C LEU A 77 -9.23 -4.68 -9.57
N TYR A 78 -10.31 -4.17 -10.14
CA TYR A 78 -11.49 -4.92 -10.53
C TYR A 78 -11.58 -4.92 -12.04
N ASP A 79 -11.31 -6.09 -12.64
CA ASP A 79 -11.48 -6.28 -14.06
C ASP A 79 -12.96 -6.51 -14.38
N LYS A 80 -13.50 -5.63 -15.23
CA LYS A 80 -14.89 -5.70 -15.71
C LYS A 80 -15.00 -6.28 -17.12
N ASN A 81 -13.97 -6.93 -17.67
CA ASN A 81 -13.90 -7.28 -19.09
C ASN A 81 -14.16 -6.05 -19.98
N THR A 82 -13.78 -4.86 -19.50
CA THR A 82 -13.87 -3.60 -20.23
C THR A 82 -12.48 -3.07 -20.44
N LYS A 83 -12.24 -2.29 -21.51
CA LYS A 83 -10.93 -1.69 -21.80
C LYS A 83 -10.40 -0.72 -20.73
N LYS A 84 -11.18 -0.44 -19.68
CA LYS A 84 -10.83 0.48 -18.61
C LYS A 84 -10.66 -0.29 -17.31
N SER A 85 -9.49 -0.14 -16.70
CA SER A 85 -9.22 -0.57 -15.33
C SER A 85 -10.14 0.17 -14.37
N THR A 86 -10.95 -0.58 -13.60
CA THR A 86 -11.75 -0.01 -12.51
C THR A 86 -11.18 -0.45 -11.18
N PHE A 87 -11.04 0.46 -10.23
CA PHE A 87 -10.67 0.10 -8.86
C PHE A 87 -11.93 -0.04 -8.03
N LYS A 88 -11.94 -1.04 -7.15
CA LYS A 88 -12.98 -1.22 -6.14
C LYS A 88 -12.38 -1.05 -4.76
N HIS A 89 -13.10 -0.32 -3.93
CA HIS A 89 -12.70 -0.04 -2.57
C HIS A 89 -13.40 -0.99 -1.60
N PHE A 90 -12.67 -1.44 -0.59
CA PHE A 90 -13.17 -2.33 0.43
C PHE A 90 -12.76 -1.81 1.81
N VAL A 91 -13.56 -2.18 2.81
CA VAL A 91 -13.26 -1.91 4.22
C VAL A 91 -12.92 -3.24 4.86
N CYS A 92 -11.83 -3.27 5.62
CA CYS A 92 -11.41 -4.46 6.36
C CYS A 92 -10.83 -4.08 7.72
N GLN A 93 -10.76 -5.07 8.61
CA GLN A 93 -10.10 -4.97 9.91
C GLN A 93 -8.85 -5.83 9.92
N ILE A 94 -7.74 -5.26 10.40
CA ILE A 94 -6.48 -5.97 10.56
C ILE A 94 -6.64 -7.00 11.69
N LYS A 95 -6.43 -8.28 11.39
CA LYS A 95 -6.40 -9.37 12.37
C LYS A 95 -4.98 -9.72 12.78
N THR A 96 -4.03 -9.62 11.87
CA THR A 96 -2.61 -9.93 12.13
C THR A 96 -1.71 -9.07 11.25
N ILE A 97 -0.53 -8.73 11.76
CA ILE A 97 0.52 -8.04 11.01
C ILE A 97 1.75 -8.94 11.02
N THR A 98 2.27 -9.26 9.83
CA THR A 98 3.46 -10.09 9.66
C THR A 98 4.46 -9.38 8.75
N LYS A 99 5.73 -9.81 8.80
CA LYS A 99 6.79 -9.29 7.93
C LYS A 99 7.21 -10.38 6.96
N SER A 100 7.35 -10.01 5.69
CA SER A 100 7.86 -10.86 4.63
C SER A 100 9.09 -10.22 3.97
N ILE A 101 9.73 -10.96 3.06
CA ILE A 101 10.82 -10.44 2.21
C ILE A 101 10.36 -9.22 1.39
N LYS A 102 9.06 -9.13 1.08
CA LYS A 102 8.45 -8.04 0.29
C LYS A 102 7.95 -6.87 1.15
N GLY A 103 8.17 -6.90 2.46
CA GLY A 103 7.69 -5.88 3.41
C GLY A 103 6.57 -6.38 4.32
N LEU A 104 5.82 -5.43 4.89
CA LEU A 104 4.71 -5.72 5.82
C LEU A 104 3.50 -6.32 5.10
N ILE A 105 2.94 -7.37 5.68
CA ILE A 105 1.71 -8.03 5.23
C ILE A 105 0.67 -7.92 6.35
N PHE A 106 -0.55 -7.53 5.98
CA PHE A 106 -1.68 -7.36 6.88
C PHE A 106 -2.74 -8.42 6.59
N ILE A 107 -2.88 -9.41 7.46
CA ILE A 107 -3.98 -10.40 7.37
C ILE A 107 -5.25 -9.71 7.85
N SER A 108 -6.20 -9.52 6.95
CA SER A 108 -7.35 -8.64 7.19
C SER A 108 -8.67 -9.34 6.91
N SER A 109 -9.68 -9.09 7.75
CA SER A 109 -11.04 -9.57 7.57
C SER A 109 -11.90 -8.51 6.89
N PHE A 110 -12.49 -8.86 5.76
CA PHE A 110 -13.22 -7.96 4.88
C PHE A 110 -14.67 -7.80 5.28
N MET A 111 -15.15 -6.57 5.15
CA MET A 111 -16.51 -6.17 5.47
C MET A 111 -17.29 -5.84 4.20
N ARG A 112 -18.60 -6.05 4.23
CA ARG A 112 -19.52 -5.74 3.14
C ARG A 112 -20.33 -4.50 3.47
N GLY A 113 -20.63 -3.69 2.46
CA GLY A 113 -21.56 -2.57 2.62
C GLY A 113 -22.94 -3.07 3.04
N TYR A 114 -23.52 -2.44 4.05
CA TYR A 114 -24.88 -2.74 4.50
C TYR A 114 -25.88 -2.13 3.53
N LYS A 115 -26.87 -2.92 3.10
CA LYS A 115 -27.87 -2.52 2.11
C LYS A 115 -28.50 -1.17 2.48
N GLY A 116 -28.50 -0.24 1.52
CA GLY A 116 -29.10 1.09 1.69
C GLY A 116 -28.21 2.10 2.44
N SER A 117 -26.97 1.76 2.79
CA SER A 117 -26.01 2.69 3.39
C SER A 117 -24.67 2.65 2.66
N LYS A 118 -24.09 3.83 2.43
CA LYS A 118 -22.73 3.98 1.86
C LYS A 118 -21.64 3.96 2.94
N SER A 119 -22.01 4.18 4.19
CA SER A 119 -21.09 4.39 5.31
C SER A 119 -21.14 3.28 6.36
N THR A 120 -22.07 2.33 6.22
CA THR A 120 -22.28 1.24 7.17
C THR A 120 -21.81 -0.07 6.57
N PHE A 121 -21.05 -0.84 7.35
CA PHE A 121 -20.47 -2.10 6.95
C PHE A 121 -20.74 -3.17 7.99
N VAL A 122 -20.82 -4.41 7.53
CA VAL A 122 -21.03 -5.60 8.34
C VAL A 122 -20.05 -6.68 7.92
N TYR A 123 -19.67 -7.55 8.86
CA TYR A 123 -18.98 -8.77 8.48
C TYR A 123 -19.95 -9.71 7.75
N PRO A 124 -19.50 -10.39 6.69
CA PRO A 124 -20.25 -11.50 6.12
C PRO A 124 -20.40 -12.64 7.13
N ASP A 125 -21.42 -13.49 6.94
CA ASP A 125 -21.67 -14.65 7.81
C ASP A 125 -20.52 -15.68 7.75
N VAL A 126 -19.86 -15.77 6.60
CA VAL A 126 -18.63 -16.54 6.40
C VAL A 126 -17.47 -15.57 6.34
N GLU A 127 -16.48 -15.76 7.20
CA GLU A 127 -15.30 -14.88 7.26
C GLU A 127 -14.59 -14.80 5.90
N ASP A 128 -14.35 -13.56 5.47
CA ASP A 128 -13.65 -13.22 4.24
C ASP A 128 -12.29 -12.65 4.64
N ILE A 129 -11.27 -13.52 4.77
CA ILE A 129 -9.93 -13.14 5.25
C ILE A 129 -8.95 -13.21 4.08
N MET A 130 -8.17 -12.14 3.91
CA MET A 130 -7.18 -12.06 2.84
C MET A 130 -5.93 -11.27 3.28
N GLU A 131 -4.82 -11.52 2.60
CA GLU A 131 -3.60 -10.73 2.74
C GLU A 131 -3.74 -9.38 2.04
N VAL A 132 -3.36 -8.33 2.75
CA VAL A 132 -3.32 -6.95 2.25
C VAL A 132 -1.87 -6.49 2.31
N THR A 133 -1.32 -6.02 1.19
CA THR A 133 0.00 -5.37 1.18
C THR A 133 -0.16 -3.87 1.39
N ALA A 134 0.93 -3.20 1.77
CA ALA A 134 0.96 -1.76 2.01
C ALA A 134 0.43 -0.95 0.81
N GLU A 135 0.73 -1.38 -0.42
CA GLU A 135 0.31 -0.72 -1.67
C GLU A 135 -1.21 -0.69 -1.87
N ASN A 136 -1.93 -1.65 -1.28
CA ASN A 136 -3.39 -1.71 -1.37
C ASN A 136 -4.06 -0.76 -0.36
N ILE A 137 -3.35 -0.29 0.67
CA ILE A 137 -3.90 0.55 1.73
C ILE A 137 -4.07 1.97 1.22
N VAL A 138 -5.29 2.49 1.40
CA VAL A 138 -5.64 3.87 1.02
C VAL A 138 -5.64 4.79 2.23
N LYS A 139 -6.23 4.32 3.35
CA LYS A 139 -6.30 5.08 4.61
C LYS A 139 -6.69 4.21 5.79
N LYS A 140 -6.33 4.65 6.99
CA LYS A 140 -6.90 4.19 8.25
C LYS A 140 -8.30 4.79 8.44
N LEU A 141 -9.22 4.00 8.98
CA LEU A 141 -10.60 4.37 9.25
C LEU A 141 -10.85 4.42 10.75
N GLN A 142 -11.60 5.42 11.18
CA GLN A 142 -12.09 5.52 12.56
C GLN A 142 -13.57 5.18 12.60
N ILE A 143 -13.95 4.28 13.51
CA ILE A 143 -15.35 3.98 13.77
C ILE A 143 -16.02 5.23 14.33
N ILE A 144 -17.11 5.67 13.70
CA ILE A 144 -18.02 6.69 14.24
C ILE A 144 -18.96 6.04 15.25
N HIS A 145 -19.52 4.89 14.87
CA HIS A 145 -20.53 4.21 15.65
C HIS A 145 -20.52 2.70 15.37
N GLU A 146 -20.70 1.90 16.42
CA GLU A 146 -20.91 0.46 16.34
C GLU A 146 -22.25 0.10 17.01
N LYS A 147 -23.12 -0.62 16.30
CA LYS A 147 -24.40 -1.07 16.84
C LYS A 147 -24.87 -2.36 16.19
N ARG A 148 -25.07 -3.41 17.00
CA ARG A 148 -25.59 -4.73 16.56
C ARG A 148 -24.79 -5.32 15.39
N GLY A 149 -23.46 -5.34 15.50
CA GLY A 149 -22.56 -5.86 14.46
C GLY A 149 -22.48 -4.98 13.19
N LYS A 150 -22.99 -3.75 13.24
CA LYS A 150 -22.87 -2.76 12.17
C LYS A 150 -21.85 -1.71 12.56
N TYR A 151 -20.92 -1.43 11.66
CA TYR A 151 -19.83 -0.48 11.85
C TYR A 151 -20.01 0.69 10.90
N MET A 152 -19.97 1.90 11.43
CA MET A 152 -20.14 3.13 10.64
C MET A 152 -18.82 3.90 10.57
N PHE A 153 -18.44 4.30 9.36
CA PHE A 153 -17.22 5.06 9.12
C PHE A 153 -17.53 6.34 8.35
N ASN A 154 -16.69 7.37 8.50
CA ASN A 154 -16.78 8.57 7.65
C ASN A 154 -16.18 8.24 6.27
N THR A 155 -16.94 7.51 5.47
CA THR A 155 -16.50 7.02 4.17
C THR A 155 -17.33 7.68 3.08
N LEU A 156 -16.68 8.59 2.35
CA LEU A 156 -17.08 8.92 0.99
C LEU A 156 -16.56 7.78 0.10
N LEU A 157 -17.20 6.61 0.14
CA LEU A 157 -16.95 5.62 -0.91
C LEU A 157 -17.62 6.13 -2.20
N PRO A 158 -16.86 6.31 -3.30
CA PRO A 158 -17.42 6.70 -4.59
C PRO A 158 -18.34 5.62 -5.16
#